data_AF-A0A6N7CAR6-F1
#
_entry.id   AF-A0A6N7CAR6-F1
#
_cell.length_a   1.000
_cell.length_b   1.000
_cell.length_c   1.000
_cell.angle_alpha   90.00
_cell.angle_beta   90.00
_cell.angle_gamma   90.00
#
_symmetry.space_group_name_H-M   'P 1'
#
loop_
_entity.id
_entity.type
_entity.pdbx_description
1 polymer ?
#
loop_
_entity_poly.entity_id
_entity_poly.type
_entity_poly.pdbx_seq_one_letter_code
_entity_poly.pdbx_strand_id
1 'polypeptide(L)'
;MLLGVRPVDADMDGAGPLTAKWADHLLELERPVPQVCARHGEPEVDRRETTLLSSKRSQPLADWDVGSAGRYTLSVEWPMCAHCIDRQRRWSKAALATLMVFVVAVVFLLIAAQSAERNEAVLSLTFFAAFGLLFGAAKLNQRATQFTGATLKVDGTAVLVAQAHLEFARQV
;
A
#
# COMPACT_ATOMS: atom_id res chain seq x y z
N MET A 1 -16.69 8.91 4.20
CA MET A 1 -16.24 10.08 4.98
C MET A 1 -15.11 10.79 4.24
N LEU A 2 -15.01 12.12 4.32
CA LEU A 2 -14.03 12.93 3.59
C LEU A 2 -13.12 13.70 4.56
N LEU A 3 -11.81 13.65 4.36
CA LEU A 3 -10.84 14.54 4.99
C LEU A 3 -10.39 15.56 3.96
N GLY A 4 -10.41 16.85 4.30
CA GLY A 4 -9.94 17.92 3.42
C GLY A 4 -8.43 17.84 3.19
N VAL A 5 -8.00 18.19 1.97
CA VAL A 5 -6.60 18.20 1.57
C VAL A 5 -6.29 19.59 1.04
N ARG A 6 -5.21 20.19 1.53
CA ARG A 6 -4.69 21.48 1.07
C ARG A 6 -3.37 21.28 0.32
N PRO A 7 -3.07 22.10 -0.70
CA PRO A 7 -1.74 22.14 -1.26
C PRO A 7 -0.75 22.58 -0.18
N VAL A 8 0.45 22.00 -0.18
CA VAL A 8 1.55 22.52 0.64
C VAL A 8 1.93 23.89 0.06
N ASP A 9 2.01 24.91 0.91
CA ASP A 9 2.56 26.22 0.54
C ASP A 9 4.06 26.05 0.28
N ALA A 10 4.41 25.52 -0.88
CA ALA A 10 5.78 25.44 -1.33
C ALA A 10 6.20 26.86 -1.72
N ASP A 11 7.29 27.35 -1.13
CA ASP A 11 7.94 28.60 -1.51
C ASP A 11 8.48 28.44 -2.95
N MET A 12 7.69 28.92 -3.92
CA MET A 12 7.91 28.76 -5.36
C MET A 12 9.05 29.64 -5.89
N ASP A 13 9.59 30.55 -5.06
CA ASP A 13 10.57 31.55 -5.50
C ASP A 13 12.04 31.05 -5.40
N GLY A 14 12.28 29.91 -4.74
CA GLY A 14 13.63 29.44 -4.42
C GLY A 14 14.17 28.22 -5.18
N ALA A 15 13.36 27.48 -5.94
CA ALA A 15 13.77 26.17 -6.46
C ALA A 15 13.91 26.13 -7.99
N GLY A 16 15.10 25.76 -8.45
CA GLY A 16 15.44 25.51 -9.86
C GLY A 16 14.65 24.35 -10.50
N PRO A 17 15.05 23.90 -11.71
CA PRO A 17 14.18 23.21 -12.66
C PRO A 17 13.49 21.97 -12.06
N LEU A 18 12.17 21.96 -12.28
CA LEU A 18 11.15 21.02 -11.82
C LEU A 18 11.57 19.56 -12.03
N THR A 19 11.97 18.88 -10.97
CA THR A 19 12.27 17.44 -11.01
C THR A 19 11.06 16.63 -10.52
N ALA A 20 10.90 15.43 -11.07
CA ALA A 20 9.84 14.46 -10.79
C ALA A 20 9.63 14.08 -9.30
N LYS A 21 10.45 14.59 -8.39
CA LYS A 21 10.35 14.39 -6.93
C LYS A 21 9.25 15.21 -6.26
N TRP A 22 8.67 16.21 -6.93
CA TRP A 22 7.67 17.09 -6.30
C TRP A 22 6.30 16.43 -6.21
N ALA A 23 5.99 15.45 -7.07
CA ALA A 23 4.72 14.71 -7.04
C ALA A 23 4.46 13.94 -5.73
N ASP A 24 5.50 13.79 -4.90
CA ASP A 24 5.45 13.11 -3.60
C ASP A 24 5.06 14.04 -2.43
N HIS A 25 5.01 15.36 -2.63
CA HIS A 25 4.87 16.35 -1.53
C HIS A 25 3.88 17.51 -1.77
N LEU A 26 2.99 17.42 -2.76
CA LEU A 26 2.12 18.55 -3.10
C LEU A 26 0.89 18.72 -2.19
N LEU A 27 0.57 17.74 -1.35
CA LEU A 27 -0.70 17.68 -0.63
C LEU A 27 -0.47 17.38 0.85
N GLU A 28 -1.19 18.10 1.70
CA GLU A 28 -1.27 17.88 3.14
C GLU A 28 -2.74 17.77 3.56
N LEU A 29 -3.03 17.04 4.64
CA LEU A 29 -4.37 17.08 5.22
C LEU A 29 -4.61 18.44 5.90
N GLU A 30 -5.79 18.99 5.70
CA GLU A 30 -6.21 20.24 6.38
C GLU A 30 -6.28 20.08 7.90
N ARG A 31 -6.62 18.88 8.37
CA ARG A 31 -6.71 18.53 9.78
C ARG A 31 -5.93 17.26 10.05
N PRO A 32 -5.26 17.15 11.22
CA PRO A 32 -4.51 15.97 11.57
C PRO A 32 -5.42 14.74 11.61
N VAL A 33 -4.89 13.58 11.21
CA VAL A 33 -5.63 12.32 11.30
C VAL A 33 -5.92 12.02 12.77
N PRO A 34 -7.18 11.70 13.14
CA PRO A 34 -7.56 11.33 14.50
C PRO A 34 -6.68 10.25 15.12
N GLN A 35 -6.57 10.23 16.45
CA GLN A 35 -5.82 9.20 17.19
C GLN A 35 -6.64 7.92 17.44
N VAL A 36 -7.59 7.64 16.54
CA VAL A 36 -8.41 6.43 16.57
C VAL A 36 -8.32 5.73 15.22
N CYS A 37 -8.43 4.41 15.22
CA CYS A 37 -8.33 3.66 13.98
C CYS A 37 -9.58 3.90 13.11
N ALA A 38 -9.36 4.30 11.85
CA ALA A 38 -10.44 4.52 10.88
C ALA A 38 -11.37 3.32 10.67
N ARG A 39 -10.89 2.09 10.88
CA ARG A 39 -11.68 0.87 10.64
C ARG A 39 -12.43 0.36 11.87
N HIS A 40 -11.81 0.42 13.05
CA HIS A 40 -12.32 -0.22 14.26
C HIS A 40 -12.74 0.78 15.34
N GLY A 41 -12.38 2.07 15.23
CA GLY A 41 -12.65 3.07 16.26
C GLY A 41 -11.83 2.96 17.54
N GLU A 42 -11.03 1.90 17.66
CA GLU A 42 -10.11 1.67 18.78
C GLU A 42 -8.98 2.70 18.84
N PRO A 43 -8.41 2.97 20.03
CA PRO A 43 -7.30 3.91 20.19
C PRO A 43 -6.07 3.50 19.37
N GLU A 44 -5.34 4.50 18.93
CA GLU A 44 -4.06 4.35 18.25
C GLU A 44 -3.02 3.68 19.16
N VAL A 45 -2.29 2.72 18.58
CA VAL A 45 -1.15 2.03 19.21
C VAL A 45 0.13 2.17 18.36
N ASP A 46 -0.02 2.44 17.06
CA ASP A 46 1.08 2.64 16.11
C ASP A 46 0.65 3.64 15.02
N ARG A 47 1.62 4.36 14.45
CA ARG A 47 1.42 5.32 13.35
C ARG A 47 2.30 4.91 12.18
N ARG A 48 1.71 4.72 11.00
CA ARG A 48 2.45 4.28 9.82
C ARG A 48 2.29 5.21 8.65
N GLU A 49 3.43 5.54 8.07
CA GLU A 49 3.49 6.25 6.80
C GLU A 49 2.71 5.46 5.74
N THR A 50 1.70 6.11 5.18
CA THR A 50 0.83 5.56 4.15
C THR A 50 0.77 6.54 3.00
N THR A 51 1.17 6.09 1.81
CA THR A 51 1.00 6.85 0.58
C THR A 51 -0.37 6.55 -0.03
N LEU A 52 -1.23 7.56 -0.08
CA LEU A 52 -2.53 7.52 -0.74
C LEU A 52 -2.37 7.96 -2.19
N LEU A 53 -2.91 7.17 -3.10
CA LEU A 53 -2.87 7.46 -4.53
C LEU A 53 -4.25 7.92 -5.01
N SER A 54 -4.30 8.91 -5.89
CA SER A 54 -5.53 9.26 -6.59
C SER A 54 -6.03 8.08 -7.43
N SER A 55 -7.35 7.85 -7.41
CA SER A 55 -7.98 6.75 -8.17
C SER A 55 -7.91 6.94 -9.69
N LYS A 56 -7.65 8.16 -10.17
CA LYS A 56 -7.46 8.46 -11.60
C LYS A 56 -6.11 9.17 -11.82
N ARG A 57 -5.56 9.01 -13.02
CA ARG A 57 -4.40 9.78 -13.50
C ARG A 57 -4.80 11.26 -13.50
N SER A 58 -3.96 12.14 -12.93
CA SER A 58 -4.27 13.56 -12.87
C SER A 58 -4.43 14.11 -14.29
N GLN A 59 -5.37 15.05 -14.47
CA GLN A 59 -5.30 15.92 -15.63
C GLN A 59 -4.06 16.79 -15.48
N PRO A 60 -3.30 17.02 -16.56
CA PRO A 60 -2.13 17.88 -16.52
C PRO A 60 -2.55 19.25 -16.00
N LEU A 61 -1.81 19.77 -15.01
CA LEU A 61 -2.12 21.06 -14.38
C LEU A 61 -1.85 22.23 -15.34
N ALA A 62 -1.10 21.99 -16.42
CA ALA A 62 -0.79 22.96 -17.46
C ALA A 62 -0.69 22.31 -18.85
N ASP A 63 -1.05 23.08 -19.88
CA ASP A 63 -1.11 22.67 -21.30
C ASP A 63 0.24 22.19 -21.88
N TRP A 64 1.36 22.53 -21.22
CA TRP A 64 2.71 22.18 -21.66
C TRP A 64 3.30 20.93 -20.99
N ASP A 65 2.61 20.33 -20.01
CA ASP A 65 3.11 19.18 -19.24
C ASP A 65 2.63 17.85 -19.85
N VAL A 66 3.07 17.59 -21.09
CA VAL A 66 2.71 16.39 -21.87
C VAL A 66 3.47 15.13 -21.39
N GLY A 67 4.43 15.30 -20.47
CA GLY A 67 5.32 14.24 -19.98
C GLY A 67 4.94 13.64 -18.63
N SER A 68 4.18 14.34 -17.78
CA SER A 68 3.92 13.91 -16.40
C SER A 68 2.43 13.86 -16.05
N ALA A 69 1.68 13.03 -16.76
CA ALA A 69 0.38 12.57 -16.28
C ALA A 69 0.57 11.61 -15.09
N GLY A 70 1.02 12.17 -13.95
CA GLY A 70 1.23 11.48 -12.69
C GLY A 70 -0.09 11.08 -12.04
N ARG A 71 -0.03 10.37 -10.91
CA ARG A 71 -1.14 10.35 -9.95
C ARG A 71 -0.74 11.28 -8.83
N TYR A 72 -1.68 12.06 -8.32
CA TYR A 72 -1.47 12.73 -7.05
C TYR A 72 -1.19 11.67 -5.98
N THR A 73 -0.13 11.90 -5.22
CA THR A 73 0.23 11.08 -4.07
C THR A 73 0.20 11.94 -2.82
N LEU A 74 -0.23 11.37 -1.71
CA LEU A 74 -0.29 12.01 -0.40
C LEU A 74 0.31 11.03 0.60
N SER A 75 1.49 11.34 1.13
CA SER A 75 2.09 10.58 2.22
C SER A 75 1.57 11.13 3.55
N VAL A 76 0.89 10.27 4.32
CA VAL A 76 0.30 10.63 5.61
C VAL A 76 0.57 9.54 6.63
N GLU A 77 0.85 9.94 7.87
CA GLU A 77 0.89 9.03 9.00
C GLU A 77 -0.52 8.58 9.38
N TRP A 78 -0.81 7.31 9.17
CA TRP A 78 -2.13 6.73 9.42
C TRP A 78 -2.17 5.96 10.75
N PRO A 79 -3.20 6.18 11.59
CA PRO A 79 -3.32 5.53 12.89
C PRO A 79 -3.72 4.06 12.74
N MET A 80 -3.07 3.19 13.51
CA MET A 80 -3.39 1.77 13.61
C MET A 80 -3.70 1.37 15.05
N CYS A 81 -4.76 0.57 15.22
CA CYS A 81 -5.10 -0.03 16.51
C CYS A 81 -4.44 -1.41 16.69
N ALA A 82 -4.43 -1.91 17.94
CA ALA A 82 -3.94 -3.25 18.27
C ALA A 82 -4.55 -4.35 17.40
N HIS A 83 -5.86 -4.28 17.10
CA HIS A 83 -6.52 -5.29 16.27
C HIS A 83 -6.00 -5.33 14.83
N CYS A 84 -5.69 -4.15 14.24
CA CYS A 84 -5.08 -4.06 12.92
C CYS A 84 -3.67 -4.64 12.93
N ILE A 85 -2.86 -4.29 13.95
CA ILE A 85 -1.48 -4.77 14.09
C ILE A 85 -1.45 -6.29 14.27
N ASP A 86 -2.30 -6.84 15.14
CA ASP A 86 -2.36 -8.29 15.38
C ASP A 86 -2.84 -9.06 14.16
N ARG A 87 -3.79 -8.50 13.41
CA ARG A 87 -4.22 -9.09 12.14
C ARG A 87 -3.09 -9.04 11.12
N GLN A 88 -2.41 -7.92 10.95
CA GLN A 88 -1.28 -7.78 10.05
C GLN A 88 -0.17 -8.77 10.42
N ARG A 89 0.20 -8.85 11.70
CA ARG A 89 1.23 -9.76 12.20
C ARG A 89 0.89 -11.22 11.93
N ARG A 90 -0.39 -11.62 12.06
CA ARG A 90 -0.85 -12.97 11.70
C ARG A 90 -0.70 -13.25 10.21
N TRP A 91 -1.07 -12.31 9.34
CA TRP A 91 -0.88 -12.45 7.89
C TRP A 91 0.60 -12.45 7.49
N SER A 92 1.44 -11.62 8.10
CA SER A 92 2.88 -11.62 7.85
C SER A 92 3.53 -12.94 8.27
N LYS A 93 3.13 -13.52 9.41
CA LYS A 93 3.57 -14.86 9.82
C LYS A 93 3.12 -15.93 8.82
N ALA A 94 1.87 -15.86 8.35
CA ALA A 94 1.36 -16.79 7.34
C ALA A 94 2.14 -16.67 6.02
N ALA A 95 2.40 -15.44 5.55
CA ALA A 95 3.19 -15.17 4.35
C ALA A 95 4.63 -15.71 4.47
N LEU A 96 5.27 -15.51 5.63
CA LEU A 96 6.61 -16.03 5.89
C LEU A 96 6.62 -17.56 5.93
N ALA A 97 5.62 -18.18 6.55
CA ALA A 97 5.47 -19.64 6.55
C ALA A 97 5.29 -20.20 5.12
N THR A 98 4.46 -19.55 4.29
CA THR A 98 4.31 -19.95 2.88
C THR A 98 5.59 -19.80 2.08
N LEU A 99 6.39 -18.76 2.35
CA LEU A 99 7.69 -18.57 1.72
C LEU A 99 8.68 -19.65 2.12
N MET A 100 8.72 -20.03 3.40
CA MET A 100 9.57 -21.13 3.87
C MET A 100 9.22 -22.46 3.19
N VAL A 101 7.93 -22.78 3.07
CA VAL A 101 7.46 -23.98 2.35
C VAL A 101 7.88 -23.94 0.88
N PHE A 102 7.76 -22.78 0.22
CA PHE A 102 8.23 -22.59 -1.15
C PHE A 102 9.73 -22.87 -1.29
N VAL A 103 10.57 -22.30 -0.40
CA VAL A 103 12.02 -22.51 -0.43
C VAL A 103 12.36 -24.00 -0.29
N VAL A 104 11.71 -24.70 0.64
CA VAL A 104 11.90 -26.15 0.82
C VAL A 104 11.51 -26.93 -0.45
N ALA A 105 10.40 -26.58 -1.09
CA ALA A 105 9.97 -27.22 -2.35
C ALA A 105 10.98 -26.97 -3.49
N VAL A 106 11.54 -25.77 -3.60
CA VAL A 106 12.58 -25.44 -4.59
C VAL A 106 13.85 -26.24 -4.32
N VAL A 107 14.29 -26.34 -3.06
CA VAL A 107 15.45 -27.18 -2.71
C VAL A 107 15.21 -28.64 -3.10
N PHE A 108 14.01 -29.16 -2.84
CA PHE A 108 13.65 -30.52 -3.25
C PHE A 108 13.68 -30.70 -4.77
N LEU A 109 13.20 -29.72 -5.53
CA LEU A 109 13.29 -29.72 -6.99
C LEU A 109 14.73 -29.72 -7.50
N LEU A 110 15.61 -28.94 -6.89
CA LEU A 110 17.02 -28.89 -7.29
C LEU A 110 17.70 -30.24 -7.07
N ILE A 111 17.40 -30.91 -5.94
CA ILE A 111 17.90 -32.26 -5.66
C ILE A 111 17.35 -33.27 -6.68
N ALA A 112 16.04 -33.23 -6.94
CA ALA A 112 15.41 -34.13 -7.91
C ALA A 112 15.93 -33.91 -9.34
N ALA A 113 16.18 -32.67 -9.74
CA ALA A 113 16.71 -32.33 -11.06
C ALA A 113 18.15 -32.81 -11.28
N GLN A 114 18.93 -32.98 -10.20
CA GLN A 114 20.26 -33.58 -10.22
C GLN A 114 20.22 -35.12 -10.21
N SER A 115 19.09 -35.73 -9.84
CA SER A 115 18.93 -37.18 -9.88
C SER A 115 18.71 -37.69 -11.32
N ALA A 116 19.21 -38.89 -11.62
CA ALA A 116 19.18 -39.47 -12.97
C ALA A 116 17.76 -39.78 -13.49
N GLU A 117 16.74 -39.80 -12.63
CA GLU A 117 15.34 -39.99 -13.00
C GLU A 117 14.65 -38.63 -13.20
N ARG A 118 14.84 -38.04 -14.39
CA ARG A 118 14.11 -36.83 -14.78
C ARG A 118 12.65 -37.16 -15.08
N ASN A 119 11.78 -36.97 -14.09
CA ASN A 119 10.34 -37.01 -14.29
C ASN A 119 9.81 -35.59 -14.60
N GLU A 120 9.62 -35.28 -15.88
CA GLU A 120 9.20 -33.95 -16.38
C GLU A 120 7.85 -33.48 -15.81
N ALA A 121 6.96 -34.43 -15.48
CA ALA A 121 5.68 -34.14 -14.85
C ALA A 121 5.85 -33.63 -13.42
N VAL A 122 6.82 -34.15 -12.67
CA VAL A 122 7.13 -33.71 -11.31
C VAL A 122 7.76 -32.32 -11.34
N LEU A 123 8.68 -32.07 -12.28
CA LEU A 123 9.34 -30.75 -12.40
C LEU A 123 8.35 -29.63 -12.74
N SER A 124 7.45 -29.85 -13.70
CA SER A 124 6.44 -28.86 -14.11
C SER A 124 5.41 -28.59 -13.01
N LEU A 125 4.85 -29.64 -12.39
CA LEU A 125 3.89 -29.50 -11.28
C LEU A 125 4.46 -28.68 -10.14
N THR A 126 5.72 -28.95 -9.77
CA THR A 126 6.35 -28.29 -8.64
C THR A 126 6.73 -26.84 -8.97
N PHE A 127 7.10 -26.55 -10.22
CA PHE A 127 7.30 -25.16 -10.68
C PHE A 127 6.00 -24.34 -10.59
N PHE A 128 4.87 -24.88 -11.05
CA PHE A 128 3.58 -24.19 -10.96
C PHE A 128 3.09 -24.04 -9.51
N ALA A 129 3.28 -25.07 -8.67
CA ALA A 129 2.96 -25.00 -7.25
C ALA A 129 3.80 -23.93 -6.54
N ALA A 130 5.09 -23.85 -6.87
CA ALA A 130 6.01 -22.86 -6.37
C ALA A 130 5.55 -21.44 -6.80
N PHE A 131 5.27 -21.23 -8.09
CA PHE A 131 4.80 -19.93 -8.60
C PHE A 131 3.48 -19.50 -7.94
N GLY A 132 2.54 -20.44 -7.75
CA GLY A 132 1.28 -20.21 -7.06
C GLY A 132 1.46 -19.78 -5.59
N LEU A 133 2.41 -20.40 -4.87
CA LEU A 133 2.75 -20.03 -3.49
C LEU A 133 3.36 -18.63 -3.39
N LEU A 134 4.27 -18.27 -4.31
CA LEU A 134 4.86 -16.92 -4.37
C LEU A 134 3.79 -15.86 -4.65
N PHE A 135 2.94 -16.09 -5.66
CA PHE A 135 1.86 -15.17 -6.00
C PHE A 135 0.86 -15.04 -4.85
N GLY A 136 0.54 -16.15 -4.18
CA GLY A 136 -0.27 -16.18 -2.97
C GLY A 136 0.35 -15.34 -1.84
N ALA A 137 1.62 -15.53 -1.54
CA ALA A 137 2.34 -14.78 -0.51
C ALA A 137 2.39 -13.27 -0.82
N ALA A 138 2.65 -12.89 -2.08
CA ALA A 138 2.65 -11.50 -2.52
C ALA A 138 1.27 -10.85 -2.36
N LYS A 139 0.19 -11.56 -2.75
CA LYS A 139 -1.19 -11.07 -2.59
C LYS A 139 -1.60 -10.95 -1.12
N LEU A 140 -1.17 -11.89 -0.28
CA LEU A 140 -1.40 -11.84 1.16
C LEU A 140 -0.68 -10.65 1.80
N ASN A 141 0.57 -10.39 1.40
CA ASN A 141 1.33 -9.24 1.87
C ASN A 141 0.72 -7.91 1.39
N GLN A 142 0.25 -7.84 0.14
CA GLN A 142 -0.45 -6.67 -0.39
C GLN A 142 -1.75 -6.37 0.37
N ARG A 143 -2.53 -7.40 0.72
CA ARG A 143 -3.72 -7.23 1.58
C ARG A 143 -3.35 -6.78 2.99
N ALA A 144 -2.17 -7.15 3.46
CA ALA A 144 -1.65 -6.75 4.76
C ALA A 144 -1.15 -5.29 4.79
N THR A 145 -1.08 -4.59 3.66
CA THR A 145 -0.70 -3.16 3.60
C THR A 145 -1.85 -2.24 3.20
N GLN A 146 -2.93 -2.77 2.61
CA GLN A 146 -4.11 -1.98 2.18
C GLN A 146 -5.12 -1.67 3.31
N PHE A 147 -4.67 -1.55 4.56
CA PHE A 147 -5.58 -1.46 5.70
C PHE A 147 -6.25 -0.11 5.90
N THR A 148 -5.85 0.93 5.16
CA THR A 148 -6.36 2.27 5.40
C THR A 148 -7.76 2.49 4.82
N GLY A 149 -8.18 1.72 3.80
CA GLY A 149 -9.49 1.92 3.14
C GLY A 149 -9.71 3.35 2.65
N ALA A 150 -8.62 4.12 2.58
CA ALA A 150 -8.55 5.53 2.29
C ALA A 150 -8.02 5.66 0.88
N THR A 151 -8.70 6.47 0.08
CA THR A 151 -8.34 6.74 -1.31
C THR A 151 -8.41 8.23 -1.53
N LEU A 152 -7.44 8.81 -2.22
CA LEU A 152 -7.51 10.21 -2.59
C LEU A 152 -8.57 10.39 -3.69
N LYS A 153 -9.44 11.39 -3.52
CA LYS A 153 -10.45 11.76 -4.52
C LYS A 153 -9.74 12.15 -5.82
N VAL A 154 -10.42 11.91 -6.94
CA VAL A 154 -9.93 12.21 -8.30
C VAL A 154 -9.37 13.63 -8.43
N ASP A 155 -10.04 14.58 -7.78
CA ASP A 155 -9.71 16.01 -7.86
C ASP A 155 -8.53 16.42 -6.95
N GLY A 156 -7.98 15.49 -6.15
CA GLY A 156 -6.92 15.79 -5.18
C GLY A 156 -7.36 16.58 -3.94
N THR A 157 -8.64 16.98 -3.88
CA THR A 157 -9.18 17.89 -2.85
C THR A 157 -9.56 17.23 -1.53
N ALA A 158 -9.72 15.90 -1.50
CA ALA A 158 -10.12 15.21 -0.30
C ALA A 158 -9.66 13.75 -0.28
N VAL A 159 -9.38 13.21 0.91
CA VAL A 159 -9.21 11.78 1.14
C VAL A 159 -10.55 11.17 1.49
N LEU A 160 -10.99 10.19 0.70
CA LEU A 160 -12.19 9.41 0.93
C LEU A 160 -11.87 8.16 1.73
N VAL A 161 -12.44 8.06 2.94
CA VAL A 161 -12.44 6.85 3.75
C VAL A 161 -13.81 6.18 3.57
N ALA A 162 -13.82 5.09 2.80
CA ALA A 162 -15.07 4.47 2.33
C ALA A 162 -15.90 3.85 3.46
N GLN A 163 -15.24 3.34 4.51
CA GLN A 163 -15.87 2.67 5.66
C GLN A 163 -15.20 3.15 6.95
N ALA A 164 -15.34 4.43 7.25
CA ALA A 164 -14.86 4.98 8.50
C ALA A 164 -15.77 4.57 9.67
N HIS A 165 -15.17 4.15 10.78
CA HIS A 165 -15.86 3.90 12.03
C HIS A 165 -16.45 5.19 12.60
N LEU A 166 -17.54 5.07 13.36
CA LEU A 166 -18.28 6.23 13.87
C LEU A 166 -17.43 7.10 14.81
N GLU A 167 -16.61 6.50 15.68
CA GLU A 167 -15.68 7.23 16.55
C GLU A 167 -14.61 8.01 15.77
N PHE A 168 -14.14 7.46 14.64
CA PHE A 168 -13.24 8.19 13.74
C PHE A 168 -13.95 9.36 13.08
N ALA A 169 -15.22 9.16 12.67
CA ALA A 169 -16.03 10.19 12.05
C ALA A 169 -16.37 11.38 12.96
N ARG A 170 -16.40 11.18 14.27
CA ARG A 170 -16.67 12.26 15.24
C ARG A 170 -15.46 13.18 15.49
N GLN A 171 -14.25 12.73 15.18
CA GLN A 171 -13.01 13.47 15.46
C GLN A 171 -12.48 14.26 14.25
N VAL A 172 -13.26 14.29 13.17
CA VAL A 172 -12.99 14.98 11.90
C VAL A 172 -14.22 15.81 11.55
#